data_AF-A0A087UNV8-F1
#
_entry.id   AF-A0A087UNV8-F1
#
_cell.length_a   1.000
_cell.length_b   1.000
_cell.length_c   1.000
_cell.angle_alpha   90.00
_cell.angle_beta   90.00
_cell.angle_gamma   90.00
#
_symmetry.space_group_name_H-M   'P 1'
#
loop_
_entity.id
_entity.type
_entity.pdbx_description
1 polymer ?
#
loop_
_entity_poly.entity_id
_entity_poly.type
_entity_poly.pdbx_seq_one_letter_code
_entity_poly.pdbx_strand_id
1 'polypeptide(L)' 'MSFPDKEKRKKCWSSRDAYWDCLDQNNDNQKKCENEKRSFEDDCSNLWVQHFIRKREYLKFKEKLQSQDPVEELKKS' A
#
# COMPACT_ATOMS: atom_id res chain seq x y z
N MET A 1 11.78 21.58 11.82
CA MET A 1 10.88 20.54 11.31
C MET A 1 9.95 21.18 10.30
N SER A 2 10.11 20.88 9.01
CA SER A 2 9.26 21.47 7.96
C SER A 2 8.02 20.62 7.79
N PHE A 3 6.85 21.15 8.16
CA PHE A 3 5.58 20.55 7.82
C PHE A 3 5.48 20.49 6.29
N PRO A 4 5.18 19.33 5.68
CA PRO A 4 5.07 19.27 4.24
C PRO A 4 3.92 20.16 3.77
N ASP A 5 4.24 21.07 2.85
CA ASP A 5 3.30 21.95 2.17
C ASP A 5 2.09 21.16 1.66
N LYS A 6 0.92 21.79 1.65
CA LYS A 6 -0.34 21.16 1.22
C LYS A 6 -0.21 20.53 -0.17
N GLU A 7 0.58 21.15 -1.05
CA GLU A 7 0.85 20.66 -2.41
C GLU A 7 1.73 19.41 -2.43
N LYS A 8 2.80 19.36 -1.63
CA LYS A 8 3.66 18.17 -1.50
C LYS A 8 2.87 16.97 -0.97
N ARG A 9 1.96 17.21 -0.03
CA ARG A 9 1.06 16.16 0.48
C ARG A 9 0.11 15.63 -0.59
N LYS A 10 -0.48 16.53 -1.40
CA LYS A 10 -1.32 16.13 -2.54
C LYS A 10 -0.53 15.29 -3.55
N LYS A 11 0.68 15.71 -3.90
CA LYS A 11 1.56 14.97 -4.83
C LYS A 11 1.90 13.58 -4.30
N CYS A 12 2.28 13.49 -3.03
CA CYS A 12 2.53 12.20 -2.37
C CYS A 12 1.31 11.28 -2.42
N TRP A 13 0.10 11.79 -2.13
CA TRP A 13 -1.12 10.98 -2.20
C TRP A 13 -1.47 10.56 -3.63
N SER A 14 -1.25 11.39 -4.65
CA SER A 14 -1.48 10.99 -6.03
C SER A 14 -0.52 9.89 -6.49
N SER A 15 0.77 9.98 -6.14
CA SER A 15 1.77 8.97 -6.51
C SER A 15 1.53 7.64 -5.78
N ARG A 16 1.08 7.72 -4.54
CA ARG A 16 0.62 6.57 -3.74
C ARG A 16 -0.59 5.87 -4.38
N ASP A 17 -1.59 6.63 -4.81
CA ASP A 17 -2.80 6.08 -5.43
C ASP A 17 -2.48 5.43 -6.77
N ALA A 18 -1.57 6.02 -7.57
CA ALA A 18 -1.07 5.41 -8.80
C ALA A 18 -0.33 4.08 -8.54
N TYR A 19 0.50 4.01 -7.49
CA TYR A 19 1.17 2.77 -7.11
C TYR A 19 0.17 1.69 -6.68
N TRP A 20 -0.86 2.04 -5.92
CA TRP A 20 -1.90 1.08 -5.52
C TRP A 20 -2.76 0.61 -6.67
N ASP A 21 -3.17 1.49 -7.57
CA ASP A 21 -3.91 1.13 -8.78
C ASP A 21 -3.10 0.14 -9.63
N CYS A 22 -1.80 0.40 -9.81
CA CYS A 22 -0.92 -0.55 -10.50
C CYS A 22 -0.88 -1.90 -9.78
N LEU A 23 -0.73 -1.93 -8.45
CA LEU A 23 -0.69 -3.19 -7.70
C LEU A 23 -2.02 -3.94 -7.78
N ASP A 24 -3.15 -3.25 -7.71
CA ASP A 24 -4.47 -3.87 -7.79
C ASP A 24 -4.72 -4.46 -9.18
N GLN A 25 -4.30 -3.77 -10.25
CA GLN A 25 -4.36 -4.29 -11.64
C GLN A 25 -3.40 -5.47 -11.87
N ASN A 26 -2.27 -5.52 -11.15
CA ASN A 26 -1.22 -6.52 -11.33
C ASN A 26 -1.22 -7.61 -10.26
N ASN A 27 -2.32 -7.78 -9.53
CA ASN A 27 -2.47 -8.80 -8.48
C ASN A 27 -1.32 -8.78 -7.45
N ASP A 28 -1.02 -7.57 -6.95
CA ASP A 28 0.06 -7.26 -6.00
C ASP A 28 1.49 -7.52 -6.48
N ASN A 29 1.70 -7.62 -7.79
CA ASN A 29 3.04 -7.79 -8.33
C ASN A 29 3.84 -6.48 -8.28
N GLN A 30 4.59 -6.29 -7.20
CA GLN A 30 5.45 -5.12 -7.00
C GLN A 30 6.48 -4.92 -8.12
N LYS A 31 6.97 -6.00 -8.75
CA LYS A 31 7.97 -5.91 -9.84
C LYS A 31 7.44 -5.20 -11.08
N LYS A 32 6.13 -5.32 -11.34
CA LYS A 32 5.49 -4.65 -12.48
C LYS A 32 5.22 -3.16 -12.20
N CYS A 33 5.24 -2.76 -10.93
CA CYS A 33 4.90 -1.42 -10.47
C CYS A 33 6.11 -0.69 -9.88
N GLU A 34 7.33 -1.06 -10.28
CA GLU A 34 8.58 -0.47 -9.76
C GLU A 34 8.71 1.01 -10.11
N ASN A 35 8.18 1.44 -11.25
CA ASN A 35 8.23 2.84 -11.69
C ASN A 35 7.36 3.74 -10.79
N GLU A 36 6.15 3.28 -10.51
CA GLU A 36 5.18 3.95 -9.63
C GLU A 36 5.66 3.90 -8.19
N LYS A 37 6.26 2.78 -7.76
CA LYS A 37 6.89 2.64 -6.45
C LYS A 37 7.99 3.68 -6.25
N ARG A 38 8.88 3.84 -7.25
CA ARG A 38 9.95 4.83 -7.20
C ARG A 38 9.39 6.25 -7.12
N SER A 39 8.39 6.56 -7.93
CA SER A 39 7.72 7.88 -7.89
C SER A 39 7.08 8.14 -6.52
N PHE A 40 6.47 7.12 -5.92
CA PHE A 40 5.91 7.20 -4.57
C PHE A 40 6.99 7.40 -3.50
N GLU A 41 8.12 6.72 -3.58
CA GLU A 41 9.26 6.89 -2.67
C GLU A 41 9.94 8.26 -2.80
N ASP A 42 9.99 8.82 -4.02
CA ASP A 42 10.57 10.13 -4.29
C ASP A 42 9.64 11.29 -3.87
N ASP A 43 8.33 11.15 -4.06
CA ASP A 43 7.34 12.19 -3.76
C ASP A 43 6.90 12.22 -2.30
N CYS A 44 7.03 11.11 -1.59
CA CYS A 44 6.64 10.98 -0.19
C CYS A 44 7.85 10.91 0.75
N SER A 45 7.66 11.39 1.98
CA SER A 45 8.63 11.10 3.04
C SER A 45 8.69 9.59 3.33
N ASN A 46 9.88 9.06 3.60
CA ASN A 46 10.09 7.65 3.91
C ASN A 46 9.17 7.14 5.05
N LEU A 47 8.93 7.95 6.09
CA LEU A 47 8.00 7.61 7.18
C LEU A 47 6.57 7.40 6.69
N TRP A 48 6.12 8.20 5.73
CA TRP A 48 4.80 8.08 5.13
C TRP A 48 4.71 6.86 4.23
N VAL A 49 5.75 6.60 3.43
CA VAL A 49 5.86 5.40 2.59
C VAL A 49 5.71 4.14 3.44
N GLN A 50 6.52 4.02 4.50
CA GLN A 50 6.47 2.89 5.43
C GLN A 50 5.09 2.74 6.09
N HIS A 51 4.49 3.85 6.53
CA HIS A 51 3.15 3.84 7.13
C HIS A 51 2.09 3.34 6.14
N PHE A 52 2.09 3.83 4.90
CA PHE A 52 1.12 3.47 3.87
C PHE A 52 1.27 2.02 3.41
N ILE A 53 2.50 1.53 3.23
CA ILE A 53 2.75 0.13 2.86
C ILE A 53 2.22 -0.80 3.95
N ARG A 54 2.61 -0.57 5.22
CA ARG A 54 2.14 -1.37 6.37
C ARG A 54 0.62 -1.35 6.50
N LYS A 55 0.00 -0.17 6.30
CA LYS A 55 -1.45 -0.03 6.32
C LYS A 55 -2.12 -0.87 5.24
N ARG A 56 -1.58 -0.89 4.02
CA ARG A 56 -2.12 -1.69 2.92
C ARG A 56 -2.00 -3.19 3.20
N GLU A 57 -0.84 -3.64 3.66
CA GLU A 57 -0.62 -5.05 4.04
C GLU A 57 -1.60 -5.50 5.12
N TYR A 58 -1.81 -4.68 6.15
CA TYR A 58 -2.78 -4.94 7.21
C TYR A 58 -4.22 -5.04 6.65
N LEU A 59 -4.61 -4.13 5.76
CA LEU A 59 -5.95 -4.17 5.14
C LEU A 59 -6.14 -5.44 4.29
N LYS A 60 -5.13 -5.84 3.51
CA LYS A 60 -5.19 -7.08 2.72
C LYS A 60 -5.21 -8.33 3.60
N PHE A 61 -4.43 -8.33 4.68
CA PHE A 61 -4.45 -9.41 5.66
C PHE A 61 -5.83 -9.52 6.33
N LYS A 62 -6.40 -8.39 6.75
CA LYS A 62 -7.74 -8.32 7.32
C LYS A 62 -8.81 -8.83 6.36
N GLU A 63 -8.73 -8.46 5.08
CA GLU A 63 -9.64 -8.94 4.04
C GLU A 63 -9.54 -10.46 3.85
N LYS A 64 -8.32 -11.03 3.85
CA LYS A 64 -8.11 -12.48 3.82
C LYS A 64 -8.70 -13.17 5.05
N LEU A 65 -8.50 -12.62 6.24
CA LEU A 65 -9.09 -13.15 7.48
C LEU A 65 -10.62 -13.05 7.53
N GLN A 66 -11.21 -12.04 6.91
CA GLN A 66 -12.67 -11.88 6.86
C GLN A 66 -13.32 -12.78 5.81
N SER A 67 -12.59 -13.12 4.74
CA SER A 67 -13.05 -14.04 3.70
C SER A 67 -12.82 -15.51 4.04
N GLN A 68 -11.87 -15.80 4.94
CA GLN A 68 -11.62 -17.15 5.46
C GLN A 68 -12.30 -17.30 6.83
N ASP A 69 -13.37 -18.08 6.91
CA ASP A 69 -13.97 -18.45 8.19
C ASP A 69 -12.90 -19.08 9.10
N PRO A 70 -12.59 -18.50 10.28
CA PRO A 70 -11.55 -19.02 11.18
C PRO A 70 -11.77 -20.48 11.61
N VAL A 71 -13.02 -20.96 11.47
CA VAL A 71 -13.44 -22.34 11.76
C VAL A 71 -12.96 -23.33 10.69
N GLU A 72 -12.73 -22.91 9.45
CA GLU A 72 -12.19 -23.78 8.39
C GLU A 72 -10.69 -24.02 8.54
N GLU A 73 -9.90 -23.03 8.93
CA GLU A 73 -8.45 -23.22 9.14
C GLU A 73 -8.17 -24.18 10.31
N LEU A 74 -8.96 -24.12 11.40
CA LEU A 74 -8.84 -25.04 12.53
C LEU A 74 -9.23 -26.48 12.20
N LYS A 75 -10.02 -26.72 11.15
CA LYS A 75 -10.40 -28.07 10.68
C LYS A 75 -9.33 -28.72 9.79
N LYS A 76 -8.33 -27.97 9.34
CA LYS A 76 -7.20 -28.47 8.52
C LYS A 76 -5.96 -28.82 9.36
N SER A 77 -5.98 -28.57 10.67
CA SER A 77 -4.91 -28.95 11.59
C SER A 77 -5.14 -30.28 12.27
#